data_AF-A0A6U2MHG8-F1
#
_entry.id   AF-A0A6U2MHG8-F1
#
_cell.length_a   1.000
_cell.length_b   1.000
_cell.length_c   1.000
_cell.angle_alpha   90.00
_cell.angle_beta   90.00
_cell.angle_gamma   90.00
#
_symmetry.space_group_name_H-M   'P 1'
#
loop_
_entity.id
_entity.type
_entity.pdbx_description
1 polymer ?
#
loop_
_entity_poly.entity_id
_entity_poly.type
_entity_poly.pdbx_seq_one_letter_code
_entity_poly.pdbx_strand_id
1 'polypeptide(L)'
;MTKLGFRFTFDHIYEEMDFEDMLGRLLAYESEHKANYQIPKKYPPDPELGAWVAAVRRIGRDSIDATEREALDDIGFAWVSKRKCGSKFMNGFRELKSQFVRELGTDAEFETLDYQDDFKEIWGKVLSANTESERWLVAQRDAHRLGKLSDARVAYMDQLLGLDWREC
;
A
#
# COMPACT_ATOMS: atom_id res chain seq x y z
N MET A 1 -8.01 -34.36 11.10
CA MET A 1 -6.81 -33.53 10.83
C MET A 1 -7.27 -32.10 10.68
N THR A 2 -7.21 -31.33 11.76
CA THR A 2 -7.70 -29.95 11.78
C THR A 2 -6.70 -29.07 11.02
N LYS A 3 -7.09 -28.59 9.84
CA LYS A 3 -6.40 -27.49 9.17
C LYS A 3 -6.47 -26.29 10.12
N LEU A 4 -5.36 -25.95 10.79
CA LEU A 4 -5.23 -24.65 11.45
C LEU A 4 -5.35 -23.59 10.35
N GLY A 5 -6.50 -22.93 10.31
CA GLY A 5 -6.65 -21.67 9.60
C GLY A 5 -5.86 -20.62 10.35
N PHE A 6 -4.62 -20.37 9.94
CA PHE A 6 -3.85 -19.23 10.41
C PHE A 6 -4.54 -17.94 9.95
N ARG A 7 -5.43 -17.42 10.81
CA ARG A 7 -6.00 -16.10 10.68
C ARG A 7 -5.05 -15.13 11.38
N PHE A 8 -3.98 -14.75 10.69
CA PHE A 8 -3.10 -13.66 11.12
C PHE A 8 -3.83 -12.32 10.96
N THR A 9 -4.78 -12.03 11.85
CA THR A 9 -5.18 -10.65 12.11
C THR A 9 -4.03 -9.98 12.84
N PHE A 10 -3.64 -8.76 12.45
CA PHE A 10 -2.44 -8.14 13.02
C PHE A 10 -2.58 -7.85 14.52
N ASP A 11 -3.81 -7.88 15.05
CA ASP A 11 -4.07 -7.68 16.48
C ASP A 11 -3.45 -8.83 17.30
N HIS A 12 -3.50 -10.06 16.79
CA HIS A 12 -2.83 -11.20 17.43
C HIS A 12 -1.30 -11.09 17.35
N ILE A 13 -0.74 -10.50 16.28
CA ILE A 13 0.72 -10.36 16.15
C ILE A 13 1.27 -9.47 17.27
N TYR A 14 0.51 -8.46 17.69
CA TYR A 14 0.92 -7.62 18.81
C TYR A 14 0.79 -8.35 20.14
N GLU A 15 -0.36 -8.98 20.40
CA GLU A 15 -0.65 -9.65 21.67
C GLU A 15 0.19 -10.91 21.91
N GLU A 16 0.62 -11.61 20.86
CA GLU A 16 1.43 -12.83 20.97
C GLU A 16 2.93 -12.56 21.13
N MET A 17 3.39 -11.33 20.89
CA MET A 17 4.80 -10.97 20.93
C MET A 17 5.17 -10.32 22.26
N ASP A 18 6.32 -10.69 22.79
CA ASP A 18 6.87 -10.06 23.99
C ASP A 18 7.29 -8.61 23.70
N PHE A 19 6.63 -7.66 24.36
CA PHE A 19 6.82 -6.24 24.09
C PHE A 19 8.25 -5.78 24.44
N GLU A 20 8.84 -6.27 25.53
CA GLU A 20 10.17 -5.85 25.97
C GLU A 20 11.25 -6.31 24.97
N ASP A 21 11.16 -7.56 24.50
CA ASP A 21 12.04 -8.09 23.45
C ASP A 21 11.88 -7.30 22.14
N MET A 22 10.64 -7.01 21.73
CA MET A 22 10.37 -6.25 20.51
C MET A 22 10.84 -4.80 20.60
N LEU A 23 10.68 -4.15 21.76
CA LEU A 23 11.21 -2.82 22.04
C LEU A 23 12.75 -2.81 22.00
N GLY A 24 13.40 -3.83 22.56
CA GLY A 24 14.85 -4.01 22.47
C GLY A 24 15.34 -4.12 21.02
N ARG A 25 14.66 -4.93 20.19
CA ARG A 25 14.96 -5.06 18.75
C ARG A 25 14.72 -3.76 17.98
N LEU A 26 13.66 -3.02 18.33
CA LEU A 26 13.36 -1.71 17.75
C LEU A 26 14.47 -0.69 18.04
N LEU A 27 14.96 -0.64 19.27
CA LEU A 27 16.06 0.24 19.69
C LEU A 27 17.38 -0.14 19.02
N ALA A 28 17.68 -1.44 18.91
CA ALA A 28 18.85 -1.93 18.19
C ALA A 28 18.81 -1.52 16.71
N TYR A 29 17.66 -1.69 16.05
CA TYR A 29 17.46 -1.24 14.68
C TYR A 29 17.71 0.27 14.54
N GLU A 30 17.18 1.09 15.45
CA GLU A 30 17.37 2.53 15.35
C GLU A 30 18.83 2.95 15.59
N SER A 31 19.53 2.29 16.52
CA SER A 31 20.96 2.51 16.75
C SER A 31 21.79 2.22 15.49
N GLU A 32 21.48 1.14 14.79
CA GLU A 32 22.18 0.73 13.57
C GLU A 32 21.86 1.63 12.36
N HIS A 33 20.56 1.92 12.15
CA HIS A 33 20.10 2.52 10.89
C HIS A 33 19.81 4.02 10.97
N LYS A 34 19.57 4.58 12.17
CA LYS A 34 19.20 5.99 12.38
C LYS A 34 18.04 6.42 11.48
N ALA A 35 17.01 5.58 11.42
CA ALA A 35 15.94 5.68 10.44
C ALA A 35 14.64 6.25 11.04
N ASN A 36 14.68 6.80 12.24
CA ASN A 36 13.53 7.30 13.00
C ASN A 36 12.40 6.27 13.05
N TYR A 37 12.78 5.03 13.37
CA TYR A 37 11.89 3.86 13.52
C TYR A 37 11.07 3.52 12.26
N GLN A 38 11.53 3.94 11.07
CA GLN A 38 10.86 3.65 9.80
C GLN A 38 11.21 2.24 9.26
N ILE A 39 10.78 1.19 9.98
CA ILE A 39 11.09 -0.23 9.68
C ILE A 39 10.09 -0.86 8.71
N PRO A 40 10.53 -1.53 7.61
CA PRO A 40 9.64 -2.11 6.58
C PRO A 40 8.70 -3.15 7.16
N LYS A 41 7.42 -3.18 6.73
CA LYS A 41 6.55 -4.31 7.10
C LYS A 41 7.20 -5.64 6.71
N LYS A 42 7.82 -5.67 5.53
CA LYS A 42 8.66 -6.77 5.07
C LYS A 42 10.12 -6.39 5.28
N TYR A 43 10.64 -6.61 6.48
CA TYR A 43 12.03 -6.36 6.82
C TYR A 43 12.80 -7.70 6.84
N PRO A 44 13.58 -8.05 5.79
CA PRO A 44 14.16 -9.40 5.69
C PRO A 44 15.11 -9.82 6.81
N PRO A 45 15.97 -8.93 7.37
CA PRO A 45 16.84 -9.29 8.50
C PRO A 45 16.06 -9.64 9.76
N ASP A 46 14.89 -9.03 9.94
CA ASP A 46 14.03 -9.27 11.08
C ASP A 46 12.54 -9.13 10.66
N PRO A 47 11.95 -10.21 10.09
CA PRO A 47 10.59 -10.16 9.57
C PRO A 47 9.53 -9.93 10.66
N GLU A 48 9.81 -10.41 11.86
CA GLU A 48 9.00 -10.26 13.07
C GLU A 48 8.92 -8.80 13.50
N LEU A 49 10.07 -8.11 13.59
CA LEU A 49 10.11 -6.67 13.88
C LEU A 49 9.35 -5.85 12.83
N GLY A 50 9.51 -6.19 11.56
CA GLY A 50 8.74 -5.55 10.49
C GLY A 50 7.23 -5.71 10.65
N ALA A 51 6.78 -6.93 10.97
CA ALA A 51 5.37 -7.23 11.17
C ALA A 51 4.81 -6.56 12.44
N TRP A 52 5.53 -6.64 13.55
CA TRP A 52 5.16 -6.04 14.83
C TRP A 52 5.03 -4.53 14.74
N VAL A 53 6.02 -3.83 14.17
CA VAL A 53 5.94 -2.37 13.97
C VAL A 53 4.74 -1.99 13.09
N ALA A 54 4.39 -2.80 12.10
CA ALA A 54 3.20 -2.57 11.29
C ALA A 54 1.90 -2.83 12.07
N ALA A 55 1.88 -3.80 12.98
CA ALA A 55 0.76 -4.10 13.86
C ALA A 55 0.54 -2.98 14.89
N VAL A 56 1.58 -2.56 15.61
CA VAL A 56 1.56 -1.44 16.59
C VAL A 56 0.96 -0.18 15.96
N ARG A 57 1.41 0.19 14.77
CA ARG A 57 0.88 1.37 14.05
C ARG A 57 -0.58 1.21 13.61
N ARG A 58 -1.01 -0.02 13.33
CA ARG A 58 -2.37 -0.31 12.89
C ARG A 58 -3.37 -0.31 14.05
N ILE A 59 -2.98 -0.90 15.19
CA ILE A 59 -3.73 -0.83 16.44
C ILE A 59 -3.83 0.63 16.87
N GLY A 60 -2.72 1.36 16.76
CA GLY A 60 -2.67 2.79 17.01
C GLY A 60 -2.36 3.12 18.46
N ARG A 61 -1.84 4.34 18.66
CA ARG A 61 -1.30 4.82 19.94
C ARG A 61 -2.27 4.68 21.11
N ASP A 62 -3.54 4.97 20.88
CA ASP A 62 -4.55 5.03 21.96
C ASP A 62 -5.18 3.67 22.27
N SER A 63 -4.80 2.62 21.54
CA SER A 63 -5.38 1.27 21.67
C SER A 63 -4.39 0.22 22.20
N ILE A 64 -3.17 0.62 22.57
CA ILE A 64 -2.22 -0.25 23.28
C ILE A 64 -2.16 0.10 24.77
N ASP A 65 -1.50 -0.75 25.57
CA ASP A 65 -1.36 -0.53 27.02
C ASP A 65 -0.66 0.81 27.34
N ALA A 66 -1.02 1.40 28.46
CA ALA A 66 -0.50 2.71 28.86
C ALA A 66 1.02 2.73 29.07
N THR A 67 1.58 1.66 29.65
CA THR A 67 3.02 1.51 29.91
C THR A 67 3.77 1.29 28.60
N GLU A 68 3.25 0.45 27.72
CA GLU A 68 3.83 0.20 26.39
C GLU A 68 3.81 1.47 25.51
N ARG A 69 2.72 2.24 25.58
CA ARG A 69 2.61 3.54 24.92
C ARG A 69 3.64 4.53 25.44
N GLU A 70 3.79 4.65 26.75
CA GLU A 70 4.78 5.55 27.36
C GLU A 70 6.20 5.17 26.91
N ALA A 71 6.54 3.88 26.93
CA ALA A 71 7.84 3.40 26.46
C ALA A 71 8.10 3.74 24.98
N LEU A 72 7.09 3.62 24.10
CA LEU A 72 7.22 4.00 22.68
C LEU A 72 7.30 5.52 22.49
N ASP A 73 6.53 6.30 23.24
CA ASP A 73 6.54 7.75 23.18
C ASP A 73 7.86 8.35 23.65
N ASP A 74 8.43 7.82 24.75
CA ASP A 74 9.69 8.26 25.34
C ASP A 74 10.88 8.11 24.38
N ILE A 75 10.87 7.06 23.57
CA ILE A 75 11.91 6.83 22.55
C ILE A 75 11.64 7.63 21.27
N GLY A 76 10.54 8.38 21.20
CA GLY A 76 10.14 9.16 20.03
C GLY A 76 9.62 8.31 18.88
N PHE A 77 8.97 7.18 19.16
CA PHE A 77 8.50 6.26 18.12
C PHE A 77 7.58 6.95 17.11
N ALA A 78 7.87 6.75 15.82
CA ALA A 78 7.06 7.29 14.74
C ALA A 78 5.78 6.45 14.52
N TRP A 79 4.71 6.81 15.23
CA TRP A 79 3.36 6.21 15.11
C TRP A 79 2.80 6.22 13.69
N VAL A 80 3.17 7.21 12.88
CA VAL A 80 2.80 7.28 11.46
C VAL A 80 4.02 6.97 10.60
N SER A 81 3.92 5.95 9.74
CA SER A 81 5.00 5.68 8.78
C SER A 81 4.99 6.74 7.69
N LYS A 82 6.12 7.45 7.53
CA LYS A 82 6.31 8.43 6.45
C LYS A 82 6.81 7.80 5.16
N ARG A 83 7.07 6.49 5.17
CA ARG A 83 7.55 5.81 3.97
C ARG A 83 6.44 5.73 2.96
N LYS A 84 6.82 5.96 1.70
CA LYS A 84 5.94 5.76 0.55
C LYS A 84 5.67 4.24 0.40
N CYS A 85 4.70 3.73 1.18
CA CYS A 85 4.25 2.36 1.11
C CYS A 85 3.15 2.24 0.06
N GLY A 86 3.59 2.16 -1.19
CA GLY A 86 2.73 1.86 -2.33
C GLY A 86 3.57 1.08 -3.32
N SER A 87 3.05 -0.04 -3.84
CA SER A 87 3.76 -0.66 -4.96
C SER A 87 3.83 0.35 -6.12
N LYS A 88 4.91 0.33 -6.92
CA LYS A 88 4.99 1.19 -8.12
C LYS A 88 3.76 1.04 -9.01
N PHE A 89 3.18 -0.16 -9.03
CA PHE A 89 1.87 -0.44 -9.62
C PHE A 89 0.76 0.44 -9.01
N MET A 90 0.52 0.36 -7.70
CA MET A 90 -0.55 1.15 -7.06
C MET A 90 -0.35 2.66 -7.18
N ASN A 91 0.90 3.13 -7.24
CA ASN A 91 1.17 4.55 -7.45
C ASN A 91 0.74 4.98 -8.86
N GLY A 92 1.16 4.24 -9.90
CA GLY A 92 0.74 4.54 -11.27
C GLY A 92 -0.76 4.35 -11.48
N PHE A 93 -1.36 3.32 -10.87
CA PHE A 93 -2.81 3.08 -10.94
C PHE A 93 -3.61 4.23 -10.32
N ARG A 94 -3.23 4.70 -9.13
CA ARG A 94 -3.90 5.84 -8.48
C ARG A 94 -3.72 7.13 -9.28
N GLU A 95 -2.51 7.37 -9.80
CA GLU A 95 -2.24 8.54 -10.63
C GLU A 95 -3.09 8.54 -11.89
N LEU A 96 -3.17 7.41 -12.60
CA LEU A 96 -3.98 7.25 -13.81
C LEU A 96 -5.46 7.60 -13.55
N LYS A 97 -6.05 7.08 -12.46
CA LYS A 97 -7.42 7.43 -12.06
C LYS A 97 -7.58 8.90 -11.68
N SER A 98 -6.58 9.48 -10.98
CA SER A 98 -6.64 10.89 -10.59
C SER A 98 -6.61 11.81 -11.82
N GLN A 99 -5.81 11.47 -12.84
CA GLN A 99 -5.77 12.21 -14.10
C GLN A 99 -7.12 12.11 -14.85
N PHE A 100 -7.75 10.94 -14.85
CA PHE A 100 -9.08 10.78 -15.40
C PHE A 100 -10.13 11.66 -14.73
N VAL A 101 -10.20 11.63 -13.40
CA VAL A 101 -11.14 12.46 -12.62
C VAL A 101 -10.91 13.96 -12.87
N ARG A 102 -9.64 14.38 -12.98
CA ARG A 102 -9.28 15.77 -13.33
C ARG A 102 -9.73 16.16 -14.73
N GLU A 103 -9.49 15.30 -15.72
CA GLU A 103 -9.90 15.54 -17.11
C GLU A 103 -11.43 15.53 -17.25
N LEU A 104 -12.13 14.68 -16.48
CA LEU A 104 -13.58 14.68 -16.38
C LEU A 104 -14.12 15.93 -15.68
N GLY A 105 -13.30 16.63 -14.89
CA GLY A 105 -13.66 17.88 -14.22
C GLY A 105 -14.60 17.68 -13.02
N THR A 106 -14.45 16.57 -12.30
CA THR A 106 -15.28 16.25 -11.12
C THR A 106 -14.43 16.04 -9.85
N ASP A 107 -15.06 16.22 -8.70
CA ASP A 107 -14.46 15.91 -7.38
C ASP A 107 -14.86 14.52 -6.85
N ALA A 108 -15.67 13.78 -7.61
CA ALA A 108 -16.07 12.42 -7.25
C ALA A 108 -14.88 11.45 -7.25
N GLU A 109 -14.91 10.46 -6.36
CA GLU A 109 -13.95 9.36 -6.40
C GLU A 109 -14.21 8.51 -7.65
N PHE A 110 -13.14 8.04 -8.30
CA PHE A 110 -13.26 7.24 -9.52
C PHE A 110 -14.14 6.00 -9.31
N GLU A 111 -14.03 5.36 -8.14
CA GLU A 111 -14.80 4.19 -7.74
C GLU A 111 -16.32 4.43 -7.62
N THR A 112 -16.76 5.68 -7.48
CA THR A 112 -18.20 6.01 -7.40
C THR A 112 -18.78 6.44 -8.74
N LEU A 113 -17.97 6.45 -9.80
CA LEU A 113 -18.42 6.78 -11.15
C LEU A 113 -19.10 5.58 -11.80
N ASP A 114 -20.24 5.84 -12.43
CA ASP A 114 -20.85 4.91 -13.37
C ASP A 114 -20.23 5.08 -14.76
N TYR A 115 -20.17 4.00 -15.54
CA TYR A 115 -19.68 4.06 -16.91
C TYR A 115 -20.53 5.02 -17.76
N GLN A 116 -19.86 5.91 -18.48
CA GLN A 116 -20.46 6.79 -19.47
C GLN A 116 -19.73 6.61 -20.81
N ASP A 117 -20.45 6.73 -21.92
CA ASP A 117 -19.93 6.46 -23.26
C ASP A 117 -18.74 7.37 -23.64
N ASP A 118 -18.72 8.59 -23.12
CA ASP A 118 -17.69 9.60 -23.33
C ASP A 118 -16.39 9.32 -22.56
N PHE A 119 -16.37 8.36 -21.62
CA PHE A 119 -15.16 7.99 -20.88
C PHE A 119 -14.02 7.55 -21.80
N LYS A 120 -14.33 6.95 -22.95
CA LYS A 120 -13.33 6.60 -23.98
C LYS A 120 -12.58 7.84 -24.49
N GLU A 121 -13.30 8.94 -24.70
CA GLU A 121 -12.70 10.20 -25.15
C GLU A 121 -11.85 10.83 -24.04
N ILE A 122 -12.35 10.80 -22.80
CA ILE A 122 -11.61 11.30 -21.63
C ILE A 122 -10.30 10.51 -21.45
N TRP A 123 -10.33 9.18 -21.55
CA TRP A 123 -9.11 8.38 -21.51
C TRP A 123 -8.15 8.71 -22.65
N GLY A 124 -8.66 8.95 -23.87
CA GLY A 124 -7.83 9.43 -24.98
C GLY A 124 -7.11 10.75 -24.65
N LYS A 125 -7.80 11.70 -24.03
CA LYS A 125 -7.21 12.97 -23.58
C LYS A 125 -6.14 12.75 -22.50
N VAL A 126 -6.45 11.97 -21.46
CA VAL A 126 -5.51 11.62 -20.38
C VAL A 126 -4.23 11.00 -20.91
N LEU A 127 -4.34 10.02 -21.81
CA LEU A 127 -3.18 9.28 -22.33
C LEU A 127 -2.39 10.13 -23.34
N SER A 128 -3.04 10.96 -24.14
CA SER A 128 -2.35 11.86 -25.08
C SER A 128 -1.65 13.04 -24.40
N ALA A 129 -2.20 13.56 -23.30
CA ALA A 129 -1.64 14.68 -22.55
C ALA A 129 -0.54 14.26 -21.57
N ASN A 130 -0.52 12.99 -21.12
CA ASN A 130 0.40 12.52 -20.09
C ASN A 130 1.16 11.25 -20.52
N THR A 131 2.38 11.48 -21.01
CA THR A 131 3.28 10.40 -21.46
C THR A 131 3.67 9.42 -20.35
N GLU A 132 3.58 9.78 -19.07
CA GLU A 132 3.88 8.85 -17.97
C GLU A 132 2.72 7.86 -17.74
N SER A 133 1.48 8.35 -17.79
CA SER A 133 0.28 7.53 -17.71
C SER A 133 0.21 6.52 -18.85
N GLU A 134 0.46 6.98 -20.08
CA GLU A 134 0.51 6.12 -21.28
C GLU A 134 1.60 5.05 -21.15
N ARG A 135 2.84 5.44 -20.85
CA ARG A 135 3.96 4.49 -20.69
C ARG A 135 3.69 3.48 -19.59
N TRP A 136 3.10 3.91 -18.48
CA TRP A 136 2.78 3.03 -17.37
C TRP A 136 1.71 2.00 -17.77
N LEU A 137 0.67 2.41 -18.49
CA LEU A 137 -0.39 1.53 -19.00
C LEU A 137 0.18 0.48 -19.97
N VAL A 138 1.01 0.90 -20.93
CA VAL A 138 1.71 0.02 -21.88
C VAL A 138 2.56 -1.01 -21.14
N ALA A 139 3.29 -0.59 -20.10
CA ALA A 139 4.07 -1.52 -19.29
C ALA A 139 3.21 -2.58 -18.57
N GLN A 140 1.99 -2.23 -18.14
CA GLN A 140 1.07 -3.20 -17.51
C GLN A 140 0.53 -4.19 -18.54
N ARG A 141 0.14 -3.71 -19.72
CA ARG A 141 -0.28 -4.54 -20.85
C ARG A 141 0.80 -5.54 -21.25
N ASP A 142 2.04 -5.09 -21.40
CA ASP A 142 3.15 -5.95 -21.79
C ASP A 142 3.48 -6.97 -20.68
N ALA A 143 3.44 -6.54 -19.41
CA ALA A 143 3.57 -7.46 -18.28
C ALA A 143 2.47 -8.53 -18.26
N HIS A 144 1.22 -8.17 -18.59
CA HIS A 144 0.11 -9.11 -18.70
C HIS A 144 0.31 -10.10 -19.85
N ARG A 145 0.68 -9.62 -21.04
CA ARG A 145 0.99 -10.48 -22.22
C ARG A 145 2.11 -11.48 -21.94
N LEU A 146 3.09 -11.09 -21.11
CA LEU A 146 4.19 -11.95 -20.69
C LEU A 146 3.86 -12.86 -19.49
N GLY A 147 2.62 -12.84 -18.97
CA GLY A 147 2.22 -13.63 -17.79
C GLY A 147 2.87 -13.17 -16.48
N LYS A 148 3.39 -11.94 -16.43
CA LYS A 148 4.12 -11.37 -15.28
C LYS A 148 3.24 -10.46 -14.40
N LEU A 149 2.03 -10.15 -14.84
CA LEU A 149 1.06 -9.38 -14.06
C LEU A 149 0.19 -10.34 -13.24
N SER A 150 0.24 -10.23 -11.92
CA SER A 150 -0.56 -11.07 -11.01
C SER A 150 -2.06 -10.83 -11.18
N ASP A 151 -2.89 -11.85 -10.95
CA ASP A 151 -4.37 -11.76 -11.02
C ASP A 151 -4.95 -10.60 -10.21
N ALA A 152 -4.41 -10.35 -9.01
CA ALA A 152 -4.84 -9.22 -8.18
C ALA A 152 -4.62 -7.85 -8.88
N ARG A 153 -3.56 -7.72 -9.67
CA ARG A 153 -3.29 -6.49 -10.46
C ARG A 153 -4.15 -6.44 -11.71
N VAL A 154 -4.41 -7.57 -12.36
CA VAL A 154 -5.37 -7.65 -13.47
C VAL A 154 -6.74 -7.16 -13.01
N ALA A 155 -7.22 -7.64 -11.86
CA ALA A 155 -8.49 -7.21 -11.27
C ALA A 155 -8.54 -5.71 -10.94
N TYR A 156 -7.41 -5.06 -10.62
CA TYR A 156 -7.36 -3.61 -10.50
C TYR A 156 -7.47 -2.92 -11.86
N MET A 157 -6.72 -3.39 -12.86
CA MET A 157 -6.75 -2.78 -14.19
C MET A 157 -8.15 -2.89 -14.84
N ASP A 158 -8.88 -3.97 -14.57
CA ASP A 158 -10.25 -4.19 -15.05
C ASP A 158 -11.29 -3.25 -14.43
N GLN A 159 -10.92 -2.50 -13.39
CA GLN A 159 -11.77 -1.44 -12.82
C GLN A 159 -11.72 -0.14 -13.63
N LEU A 160 -10.82 0.01 -14.61
CA LEU A 160 -10.69 1.23 -15.42
C LEU A 160 -11.85 1.34 -16.41
N LEU A 161 -12.99 1.84 -15.94
CA LEU A 161 -14.24 1.98 -16.69
C LEU A 161 -14.01 2.67 -18.03
N GLY A 162 -14.48 2.03 -19.11
CA GLY A 162 -14.35 2.58 -20.47
C GLY A 162 -12.95 2.51 -21.09
N LEU A 163 -11.96 1.92 -20.41
CA LEU A 163 -10.61 1.72 -20.93
C LEU A 163 -10.30 0.24 -21.11
N ASP A 164 -10.17 -0.21 -22.37
CA ASP A 164 -9.62 -1.52 -22.65
C ASP A 164 -8.09 -1.46 -22.65
N TRP A 165 -7.51 -1.54 -21.45
CA TRP A 165 -6.07 -1.44 -21.23
C TRP A 165 -5.25 -2.57 -21.88
N ARG A 166 -5.90 -3.63 -22.38
CA ARG A 166 -5.23 -4.73 -23.09
C ARG A 166 -4.97 -4.40 -24.57
N GLU A 167 -5.78 -3.50 -25.10
CA GLU A 167 -5.78 -3.06 -26.50
C GLU A 167 -5.20 -1.64 -26.70
N CYS A 168 -4.96 -0.92 -25.61
CA CYS A 168 -4.22 0.36 -25.62
C CYS A 168 -2.75 0.18 -26.00
#